data_AF-W4AKZ1-F1
#
_entry.id   AF-W4AKZ1-F1
#
_cell.length_a   1.000
_cell.length_b   1.000
_cell.length_c   1.000
_cell.angle_alpha   90.00
_cell.angle_beta   90.00
_cell.angle_gamma   90.00
#
_symmetry.space_group_name_H-M   'P 1'
#
loop_
_entity.id
_entity.type
_entity.pdbx_description
1 polymer ?
#
loop_
_entity_poly.entity_id
_entity_poly.type
_entity_poly.pdbx_seq_one_letter_code
_entity_poly.pdbx_strand_id
1 'polypeptide(L)'
;MPNDAGRYSKEEVIASGLPYYIPKSKRWTHTPYPFAILISKSRCERFGMPILGSGREKPSAFLYSASAGTGTDDKKHRYIPLYDRTSALSGDESIRLYPHEIMKQGE
;
A
#
# COMPACT_ATOMS: atom_id res chain seq x y z
N MET A 1 -3.25 2.80 -15.96
CA MET A 1 -4.39 2.63 -15.04
C MET A 1 -4.25 1.28 -14.34
N PRO A 2 -4.77 1.10 -13.12
CA PRO A 2 -4.72 -0.20 -12.47
C PRO A 2 -5.47 -1.27 -13.28
N ASN A 3 -5.06 -2.52 -13.14
CA ASN A 3 -5.77 -3.66 -13.74
C ASN A 3 -7.10 -3.96 -13.01
N ASP A 4 -7.84 -4.98 -13.47
CA ASP A 4 -9.12 -5.41 -12.88
C ASP A 4 -9.02 -5.78 -11.38
N ALA A 5 -7.84 -6.20 -10.94
CA ALA A 5 -7.56 -6.49 -9.53
C ALA A 5 -7.17 -5.26 -8.70
N GLY A 6 -7.22 -4.06 -9.29
CA GLY A 6 -6.82 -2.80 -8.66
C GLY A 6 -5.31 -2.64 -8.45
N ARG A 7 -4.48 -3.42 -9.16
CA ARG A 7 -3.01 -3.41 -9.02
C ARG A 7 -2.38 -2.55 -10.10
N TYR A 8 -1.22 -1.99 -9.78
CA TYR A 8 -0.47 -1.07 -10.62
C TYR A 8 0.79 -1.71 -11.18
N SER A 9 1.19 -1.24 -12.37
CA SER A 9 2.48 -1.56 -12.98
C SER A 9 3.62 -0.77 -12.33
N LYS A 10 4.86 -1.17 -12.61
CA LYS A 10 6.05 -0.46 -12.11
C LYS A 10 6.11 0.97 -12.67
N GLU A 11 5.82 1.14 -13.95
CA GLU A 11 5.84 2.42 -14.65
C GLU A 11 4.86 3.41 -14.01
N GLU A 12 3.66 2.95 -13.67
CA GLU A 12 2.65 3.78 -13.01
C GLU A 12 3.08 4.19 -11.60
N VAL A 13 3.63 3.26 -10.82
CA VAL A 13 4.14 3.58 -9.47
C VAL A 13 5.26 4.60 -9.54
N ILE A 14 6.21 4.44 -10.47
CA ILE A 14 7.28 5.43 -10.68
C ILE A 14 6.70 6.79 -11.09
N ALA A 15 5.77 6.81 -12.05
CA ALA A 15 5.14 8.04 -12.51
C ALA A 15 4.33 8.76 -11.42
N SER A 16 3.80 8.01 -10.44
CA SER A 16 3.07 8.59 -9.30
C SER A 16 3.96 9.37 -8.32
N GLY A 17 5.27 9.08 -8.29
CA GLY A 17 6.20 9.64 -7.30
C GLY A 17 5.99 9.15 -5.87
N LEU A 18 5.04 8.24 -5.62
CA LEU A 18 4.72 7.75 -4.28
C LEU A 18 5.72 6.69 -3.79
N PRO A 19 5.90 6.56 -2.47
CA PRO A 19 6.76 5.54 -1.90
C PRO A 19 6.16 4.14 -2.08
N TYR A 20 7.03 3.14 -2.16
CA TYR A 20 6.59 1.74 -2.12
C TYR A 20 7.50 0.87 -1.25
N TYR A 21 6.89 -0.16 -0.65
CA TYR A 21 7.57 -1.11 0.20
C TYR A 21 8.07 -2.32 -0.59
N ILE A 22 9.30 -2.76 -0.32
CA ILE A 22 9.92 -3.94 -0.94
C ILE A 22 10.07 -5.03 0.12
N PRO A 23 9.22 -6.07 0.15
CA PRO A 23 9.26 -7.12 1.17
C PRO A 23 10.59 -7.85 1.30
N LYS A 24 11.26 -8.12 0.18
CA LYS A 24 12.56 -8.80 0.17
C LYS A 24 13.63 -8.04 0.94
N SER A 25 13.60 -6.72 0.88
CA SER A 25 14.57 -5.84 1.55
C SER A 25 14.02 -5.20 2.84
N LYS A 26 12.78 -5.55 3.22
CA LYS A 26 12.04 -5.02 4.36
C LYS A 26 12.08 -3.49 4.50
N ARG A 27 12.08 -2.76 3.38
CA ARG A 27 12.29 -1.30 3.37
C ARG A 27 11.33 -0.58 2.43
N TRP A 28 11.06 0.67 2.78
CA TRP A 28 10.45 1.66 1.89
C TRP A 28 11.50 2.23 0.93
N THR A 29 11.09 2.62 -0.28
CA THR A 29 11.97 3.30 -1.23
C THR A 29 12.35 4.71 -0.80
N HIS A 30 11.42 5.39 -0.13
CA HIS A 30 11.64 6.64 0.58
C HIS A 30 10.49 6.82 1.59
N THR A 31 10.65 7.73 2.54
CA THR A 31 9.71 7.95 3.66
C THR A 31 9.36 9.43 3.73
N PRO A 32 8.35 9.91 2.98
CA PRO A 32 7.95 11.32 3.01
C PRO A 32 7.20 11.69 4.30
N TYR A 33 6.75 10.70 5.07
CA TYR A 33 6.08 10.87 6.35
C TYR A 33 7.03 10.51 7.51
N PRO A 34 7.02 11.28 8.61
CA PRO A 34 7.71 10.89 9.85
C PRO A 34 7.21 9.55 10.38
N PHE A 35 5.88 9.37 10.33
CA PHE A 35 5.19 8.13 10.66
C PHE A 35 3.89 8.05 9.84
N ALA A 36 3.58 6.88 9.30
CA ALA A 36 2.30 6.60 8.65
C ALA A 36 1.90 5.12 8.78
N ILE A 37 0.60 4.88 8.91
CA ILE A 37 -0.02 3.55 8.85
C ILE A 37 -0.73 3.42 7.49
N LEU A 38 -0.15 2.62 6.61
CA LEU A 38 -0.50 2.48 5.20
C LEU A 38 -0.99 1.06 4.93
N ILE A 39 -2.30 0.88 4.76
CA ILE A 39 -2.90 -0.46 4.63
C ILE A 39 -3.59 -0.66 3.28
N SER A 40 -3.69 -1.93 2.85
CA SER A 40 -4.36 -2.27 1.59
C SER A 40 -5.88 -2.09 1.68
N LYS A 41 -6.55 -1.97 0.53
CA LYS A 41 -8.01 -1.88 0.44
C LYS A 41 -8.73 -2.96 1.26
N SER A 42 -8.32 -4.23 1.10
CA SER A 42 -8.94 -5.34 1.82
C SER A 42 -8.75 -5.24 3.33
N ARG A 43 -7.66 -4.64 3.81
CA ARG A 43 -7.47 -4.38 5.24
C ARG A 43 -8.28 -3.20 5.73
N CYS A 44 -8.41 -2.14 4.94
CA CYS A 44 -9.34 -1.05 5.23
C CYS A 44 -10.76 -1.59 5.48
N GLU A 45 -11.23 -2.51 4.63
CA GLU A 45 -12.52 -3.17 4.78
C GLU A 45 -12.62 -4.00 6.07
N ARG A 46 -11.58 -4.78 6.40
CA ARG A 46 -11.54 -5.59 7.64
C ARG A 46 -11.58 -4.75 8.91
N PHE A 47 -11.10 -3.52 8.88
CA PHE A 47 -11.16 -2.59 10.00
C PHE A 47 -12.38 -1.66 9.98
N GLY A 48 -13.35 -1.88 9.07
CA GLY A 48 -14.54 -1.03 8.99
C GLY A 48 -14.27 0.39 8.49
N MET A 49 -13.15 0.60 7.79
CA MET A 49 -12.75 1.91 7.24
C MET A 49 -12.61 1.86 5.71
N PRO A 50 -13.67 1.49 4.97
CA PRO A 50 -13.60 1.27 3.53
C PRO A 50 -13.07 2.52 2.80
N ILE A 51 -12.34 2.29 1.71
CA ILE A 51 -11.92 3.40 0.84
C ILE A 51 -13.14 4.05 0.19
N LEU A 52 -13.05 5.34 -0.13
CA LEU A 52 -14.12 6.00 -0.88
C LEU A 52 -14.34 5.26 -2.22
N GLY A 53 -15.57 4.79 -2.43
CA GLY A 53 -15.97 4.06 -3.64
C GLY A 53 -15.65 4.84 -4.92
N SER A 54 -15.47 4.10 -6.02
CA SER A 54 -15.26 4.65 -7.36
C SER A 54 -13.96 5.43 -7.58
N GLY A 55 -12.88 5.08 -6.86
CA GLY A 55 -11.54 5.62 -7.14
C GLY A 55 -11.32 7.09 -6.76
N ARG A 56 -12.22 7.66 -5.95
CA ARG A 56 -12.08 9.02 -5.43
C ARG A 56 -10.94 9.15 -4.43
N GLU A 57 -10.64 8.06 -3.71
CA GLU A 57 -9.50 8.00 -2.83
C GLU A 57 -8.27 7.52 -3.58
N LYS A 58 -7.23 8.37 -3.59
CA LYS A 58 -5.94 8.05 -4.21
C LYS A 58 -5.07 7.25 -3.23
N PRO A 59 -4.22 6.33 -3.74
CA PRO A 59 -3.23 5.67 -2.90
C PRO A 59 -2.23 6.69 -2.34
N SER A 60 -1.72 6.42 -1.14
CA SER A 60 -0.63 7.18 -0.51
C SER A 60 0.71 6.48 -0.68
N ALA A 61 0.70 5.17 -0.94
CA ALA A 61 1.90 4.36 -1.16
C ALA A 61 1.54 3.05 -1.88
N PHE A 62 2.55 2.22 -2.15
CA PHE A 62 2.34 0.89 -2.73
C PHE A 62 3.12 -0.21 -2.01
N LEU A 63 2.64 -1.45 -2.14
CA LEU A 63 3.35 -2.66 -1.73
C LEU A 63 3.76 -3.46 -2.97
N TYR A 64 5.05 -3.72 -3.12
CA TYR A 64 5.52 -4.65 -4.15
C TYR A 64 5.24 -6.10 -3.75
N SER A 65 4.56 -6.85 -4.62
CA SER A 65 4.31 -8.27 -4.45
C SER A 65 4.82 -9.06 -5.66
N ALA A 66 5.88 -9.84 -5.47
CA ALA A 66 6.46 -10.65 -6.54
C ALA A 66 5.53 -11.78 -7.03
N SER A 67 4.60 -12.22 -6.18
CA SER A 67 3.61 -13.27 -6.49
C SER A 67 2.31 -12.71 -7.08
N ALA A 68 2.18 -11.38 -7.22
CA ALA A 68 1.03 -10.79 -7.89
C ALA A 68 0.99 -11.23 -9.36
N GLY A 69 -0.19 -11.71 -9.78
CA GLY A 69 -0.39 -12.24 -11.13
C GLY A 69 0.03 -13.70 -11.30
N THR A 70 0.43 -14.41 -10.24
CA THR A 70 0.61 -15.88 -10.31
C THR A 70 -0.69 -16.55 -10.77
N GLY A 71 -0.60 -17.43 -11.77
CA GLY A 71 -1.77 -18.06 -12.40
C GLY A 71 -2.48 -17.24 -13.47
N THR A 72 -2.04 -15.99 -13.74
CA THR A 72 -2.58 -15.14 -14.82
C THR A 72 -1.48 -14.73 -15.80
N ASP A 73 -1.88 -14.25 -16.99
CA ASP A 73 -0.95 -13.66 -17.98
C ASP A 73 -0.43 -12.28 -17.57
N ASP A 74 -1.16 -11.58 -16.70
CA ASP A 74 -0.75 -10.28 -16.20
C ASP A 74 0.33 -10.39 -15.11
N LYS A 75 1.59 -10.37 -15.54
CA LYS A 75 2.77 -10.34 -14.66
C LYS A 75 3.31 -8.93 -14.40
N LYS A 76 2.67 -7.89 -14.96
CA LYS A 76 3.16 -6.51 -14.93
C LYS A 76 2.62 -5.76 -13.71
N HIS A 77 1.35 -5.98 -13.35
CA HIS A 77 0.70 -5.27 -12.25
C HIS A 77 1.02 -5.90 -10.89
N ARG A 78 2.24 -5.64 -10.39
CA ARG A 78 2.77 -6.22 -9.15
C ARG A 78 2.66 -5.33 -7.91
N TYR A 79 2.11 -4.14 -8.05
CA TYR A 79 2.05 -3.16 -6.98
C TYR A 79 0.62 -3.03 -6.45
N ILE A 80 0.47 -3.24 -5.15
CA ILE A 80 -0.81 -3.15 -4.45
C ILE A 80 -0.91 -1.75 -3.84
N PRO A 81 -2.00 -0.99 -4.09
CA PRO A 81 -2.18 0.32 -3.49
C PRO A 81 -2.38 0.23 -1.97
N LEU A 82 -1.78 1.17 -1.25
CA LEU A 82 -1.91 1.37 0.19
C LEU A 82 -2.50 2.75 0.48
N TYR A 83 -3.35 2.81 1.50
CA TYR A 83 -4.11 3.98 1.88
C TYR A 83 -3.75 4.39 3.30
N ASP A 84 -3.62 5.70 3.52
CA ASP A 84 -3.29 6.27 4.82
C ASP A 84 -4.47 6.15 5.78
N ARG A 85 -4.24 5.45 6.90
CA ARG A 85 -5.18 5.32 8.01
C ARG A 85 -4.53 5.70 9.35
N THR A 86 -3.46 6.49 9.29
CA THR A 86 -2.69 6.91 10.46
C THR A 86 -3.59 7.54 11.51
N SER A 87 -4.43 8.50 11.13
CA SER A 87 -5.33 9.20 12.07
C SER A 87 -6.35 8.29 12.76
N ALA A 88 -6.74 7.20 12.10
CA ALA A 88 -7.73 6.27 12.63
C ALA A 88 -7.11 5.15 13.49
N LEU A 89 -5.83 4.82 13.25
CA LEU A 89 -5.17 3.66 13.86
C LEU A 89 -4.01 4.00 14.80
N SER A 90 -3.52 5.23 14.83
CA SER A 90 -2.32 5.61 15.60
C SER A 90 -2.47 5.42 17.12
N GLY A 91 -3.69 5.38 17.64
CA GLY A 91 -3.98 5.18 19.07
C GLY A 91 -4.48 3.78 19.43
N ASP A 92 -4.61 2.87 18.46
CA ASP A 92 -5.16 1.53 18.71
C ASP A 92 -4.04 0.49 18.79
N GLU A 93 -3.56 0.26 20.02
CA GLU A 93 -2.52 -0.72 20.32
C GLU A 93 -2.99 -2.19 20.17
N SER A 94 -4.30 -2.43 20.03
CA SER A 94 -4.84 -3.78 19.81
C SER A 94 -4.62 -4.27 18.37
N ILE A 95 -4.31 -3.35 17.44
CA ILE A 95 -4.16 -3.67 16.04
C ILE A 95 -2.78 -4.22 15.74
N ARG A 96 -2.76 -5.45 15.24
CA ARG A 96 -1.55 -6.06 14.70
C ARG A 96 -1.26 -5.54 13.29
N LEU A 97 -0.31 -4.62 13.20
CA LEU A 97 0.22 -4.11 11.93
C LEU A 97 1.36 -4.98 11.41
N TYR A 98 1.44 -5.12 10.09
CA TYR A 98 2.57 -5.76 9.43
C TYR A 98 3.70 -4.75 9.18
N PRO A 99 4.96 -5.20 9.06
CA PRO A 99 6.08 -4.30 8.79
C PRO A 99 5.94 -3.42 7.54
N HIS A 100 5.22 -3.89 6.52
CA HIS A 100 4.97 -3.14 5.29
C HIS A 100 3.83 -2.12 5.40
N GLU A 101 3.13 -2.11 6.53
CA GLU A 101 2.04 -1.17 6.80
C GLU A 101 2.50 0.00 7.66
N ILE A 102 3.67 -0.12 8.27
CA ILE A 102 4.27 0.93 9.08
C ILE A 102 5.35 1.60 8.24
N MET A 103 5.15 2.87 7.96
CA MET A 103 6.21 3.76 7.50
C MET A 103 6.66 4.60 8.67
N LYS A 104 7.97 4.62 8.92
CA LYS A 104 8.58 5.55 9.86
C LYS A 104 9.91 6.01 9.29
N GLN A 105 10.21 7.29 9.44
CA GLN A 105 11.57 7.78 9.25
C GLN A 105 12.43 7.13 10.35
N GLY A 106 13.65 6.71 10.02
CA GLY A 106 14.51 6.02 10.97
C GLY A 106 14.68 6.81 12.27
N GLU A 107 14.77 6.08 13.39
CA GLU A 107 15.37 6.58 14.63
C GLU A 107 16.87 6.83 14.45
#